data_AF-A0A2E2NAD4-F1
#
_entry.id   AF-A0A2E2NAD4-F1
#
_cell.length_a   1.000
_cell.length_b   1.000
_cell.length_c   1.000
_cell.angle_alpha   90.00
_cell.angle_beta   90.00
_cell.angle_gamma   90.00
#
_symmetry.space_group_name_H-M   'P 1'
#
loop_
_entity.id
_entity.type
_entity.pdbx_description
1 polymer ?
#
loop_
_entity_poly.entity_id
_entity_poly.type
_entity_poly.pdbx_seq_one_letter_code
_entity_poly.pdbx_strand_id
1 'polypeptide(L)'
;MAGVPWWVWMPVVTGVVSLASIVLLIFAIKRRAATDPNLDPAPGWYLRCGRCGTLRSLASAGGVRIGANRNAEKATLGRCSTCRKMRIIQIIHEDRLSPQERAGLADAGDDPEA
;
A
#
# COMPACT_ATOMS: atom_id res chain seq x y z
N MET A 1 10.39 -37.86 39.64
CA MET A 1 9.81 -37.03 38.56
C MET A 1 10.63 -37.29 37.31
N ALA A 2 10.13 -38.11 36.38
CA ALA A 2 10.84 -38.38 35.14
C ALA A 2 10.69 -37.16 34.22
N GLY A 3 11.80 -36.48 33.92
CA GLY A 3 11.83 -35.36 32.99
C GLY A 3 11.51 -35.83 31.57
N VAL A 4 10.79 -35.02 30.81
CA VAL A 4 10.50 -35.32 29.40
C VAL A 4 11.83 -35.39 28.64
N PRO A 5 12.10 -36.46 27.87
CA PRO A 5 13.35 -36.61 27.16
C PRO A 5 13.58 -35.50 26.12
N TRP A 6 14.82 -35.01 26.02
CA TRP A 6 15.18 -33.90 25.14
C TRP A 6 14.88 -34.16 23.65
N TRP A 7 14.89 -35.43 23.19
CA TRP A 7 14.55 -35.80 21.81
C TRP A 7 13.07 -35.55 21.47
N VAL A 8 12.19 -35.47 22.46
CA VAL A 8 10.77 -35.13 22.27
C VAL A 8 10.61 -33.65 21.93
N TRP A 9 11.51 -32.79 22.41
CA TRP A 9 11.50 -31.35 22.15
C TRP A 9 12.13 -30.99 20.80
N MET A 10 13.01 -31.83 20.26
CA MET A 10 13.65 -31.61 18.95
C MET A 10 12.67 -31.29 17.82
N PRO A 11 11.63 -32.09 17.52
CA PRO A 11 10.70 -31.77 16.44
C PRO A 11 9.89 -30.49 16.69
N VAL A 12 9.60 -30.16 17.96
CA VAL A 12 8.87 -28.94 18.33
C VAL A 12 9.73 -27.71 18.04
N VAL A 13 10.99 -27.72 18.46
CA VAL A 13 11.94 -26.62 18.22
C VAL A 13 12.16 -26.44 16.72
N THR A 14 12.38 -27.52 15.97
CA THR A 14 12.56 -27.45 14.51
C THR A 14 11.32 -26.92 13.81
N GLY A 15 10.12 -27.32 14.25
CA GLY A 15 8.86 -26.80 13.73
C GLY A 15 8.69 -25.30 13.96
N VAL A 16 8.99 -24.82 15.18
CA VAL A 16 8.92 -23.39 15.52
C VAL A 16 9.92 -22.58 14.71
N VAL A 17 11.16 -23.06 14.56
CA VAL A 17 12.19 -22.38 13.77
C VAL A 17 11.79 -22.29 12.28
N SER A 18 11.25 -23.37 11.70
CA SER A 18 10.75 -23.35 10.32
C SER A 18 9.62 -22.34 10.13
N LEU A 19 8.64 -22.31 11.03
CA LEU A 19 7.54 -21.35 10.96
C LEU A 19 8.03 -19.91 11.11
N ALA A 20 8.91 -19.65 12.08
CA ALA A 20 9.50 -18.32 12.28
C ALA A 20 10.29 -17.86 11.04
N SER A 21 11.05 -18.76 10.41
CA SER A 21 11.80 -18.48 9.19
C SER A 21 10.88 -18.10 8.02
N ILE A 22 9.79 -18.86 7.82
CA ILE A 22 8.77 -18.54 6.79
C ILE A 22 8.14 -17.17 7.04
N VAL A 23 7.76 -16.86 8.28
CA VAL A 23 7.15 -15.57 8.64
C VAL A 23 8.13 -14.42 8.38
N LEU A 24 9.40 -14.57 8.76
CA LEU A 24 10.44 -13.57 8.49
C LEU A 24 10.65 -13.36 6.98
N LEU A 25 10.61 -14.43 6.20
CA LEU A 25 10.78 -14.37 4.74
C LEU A 25 9.62 -13.63 4.07
N ILE A 26 8.37 -13.90 4.48
CA ILE A 26 7.18 -13.16 4.02
C ILE A 26 7.30 -11.67 4.39
N PHE A 27 7.71 -11.38 5.63
CA PHE A 27 7.89 -10.01 6.10
C PHE A 27 8.99 -9.27 5.34
N ALA A 28 10.11 -9.94 5.05
CA ALA A 28 11.21 -9.39 4.26
C ALA A 28 10.79 -9.11 2.81
N ILE A 29 10.02 -10.00 2.18
CA ILE A 29 9.46 -9.78 0.83
C ILE A 29 8.55 -8.55 0.85
N LYS A 30 7.63 -8.45 1.82
CA LYS A 30 6.75 -7.28 1.94
C LYS A 30 7.51 -5.99 2.18
N ARG A 31 8.57 -6.01 3.00
CA ARG A 31 9.45 -4.86 3.20
C ARG A 31 10.17 -4.45 1.92
N ARG A 32 10.73 -5.40 1.16
CA ARG A 32 11.39 -5.10 -0.12
C ARG A 32 10.42 -4.48 -1.12
N ALA A 33 9.22 -5.04 -1.24
CA ALA A 33 8.18 -4.49 -2.12
C ALA A 33 7.75 -3.06 -1.71
N ALA A 34 7.80 -2.72 -0.42
CA ALA A 34 7.52 -1.37 0.06
C ALA A 34 8.71 -0.40 -0.12
N THR A 35 9.92 -0.91 -0.41
CA THR A 35 11.17 -0.12 -0.48
C THR A 35 11.72 -0.01 -1.90
N ASP A 36 11.01 -0.48 -2.92
CA ASP A 36 11.41 -0.23 -4.32
C ASP A 36 10.73 1.06 -4.82
N PRO A 37 11.41 2.23 -4.79
CA PRO A 37 10.85 3.49 -5.27
C PRO A 37 10.64 3.51 -6.79
N ASN A 38 11.24 2.57 -7.54
CA ASN A 38 11.06 2.47 -8.99
C ASN A 38 9.89 1.57 -9.39
N LEU A 39 9.41 0.73 -8.48
CA LEU A 39 8.26 -0.11 -8.73
C LEU A 39 7.00 0.66 -8.34
N ASP A 40 6.68 1.73 -9.05
CA ASP A 40 5.38 2.39 -8.90
C ASP A 40 4.29 1.39 -9.31
N PRO A 41 3.54 0.80 -8.36
CA PRO A 41 2.65 -0.30 -8.68
C PRO A 41 1.34 0.19 -9.35
N ALA A 42 1.20 1.51 -9.52
CA ALA A 42 0.05 2.16 -10.14
C ALA A 42 0.41 3.55 -10.69
N PRO A 43 1.30 3.66 -11.69
CA PRO A 43 1.72 4.95 -12.23
C PRO A 43 0.52 5.69 -12.84
N GLY A 44 0.44 6.99 -12.55
CA GLY A 44 -0.64 7.85 -13.06
C GLY A 44 -2.01 7.65 -12.39
N TRP A 45 -2.12 6.80 -11.35
CA TRP A 45 -3.38 6.60 -10.61
C TRP A 45 -3.42 7.38 -9.29
N TYR A 46 -4.53 8.09 -9.09
CA TYR A 46 -4.76 8.94 -7.93
C TYR A 46 -6.06 8.59 -7.23
N LEU A 47 -6.06 8.81 -5.92
CA LEU A 47 -7.19 8.74 -5.02
C LEU A 47 -7.70 10.15 -4.75
N ARG A 48 -8.94 10.44 -5.13
CA ARG A 48 -9.63 11.70 -4.83
C ARG A 48 -10.70 11.48 -3.78
N CYS A 49 -10.65 12.23 -2.67
CA CYS A 49 -11.76 12.24 -1.73
C CYS A 49 -12.98 12.94 -2.35
N GLY A 50 -14.11 12.24 -2.47
CA GLY A 50 -15.33 12.82 -3.05
C GLY A 50 -15.98 13.94 -2.21
N ARG A 51 -15.46 14.23 -1.00
CA ARG A 51 -15.95 15.31 -0.13
C ARG A 51 -15.05 16.54 -0.11
N CYS A 52 -13.75 16.35 0.15
CA CYS A 52 -12.81 17.46 0.29
C CYS A 52 -11.89 17.64 -0.93
N GLY A 53 -12.02 16.80 -1.96
CA GLY A 53 -11.22 16.89 -3.18
C GLY A 53 -9.75 16.52 -3.02
N THR A 54 -9.26 16.25 -1.80
CA THR A 54 -7.85 15.89 -1.56
C THR A 54 -7.44 14.72 -2.43
N LEU A 55 -6.34 14.93 -3.17
CA LEU A 55 -5.71 13.96 -4.04
C LEU A 55 -4.54 13.29 -3.33
N ARG A 56 -4.33 12.02 -3.64
CA ARG A 56 -3.20 11.24 -3.12
C ARG A 56 -2.83 10.18 -4.14
N SER A 57 -1.54 9.89 -4.33
CA SER A 57 -1.15 8.80 -5.23
C SER A 57 -1.70 7.46 -4.73
N LEU A 58 -2.16 6.61 -5.64
CA LEU A 58 -2.67 5.29 -5.29
C LEU A 58 -1.57 4.41 -4.65
N ALA A 59 -0.33 4.58 -5.13
CA ALA A 59 0.86 3.92 -4.59
C ALA A 59 1.10 4.25 -3.11
N SER A 60 0.98 5.52 -2.70
CA SER A 60 1.18 5.92 -1.30
C SER A 60 0.10 5.40 -0.34
N ALA A 61 -1.02 4.89 -0.87
CA ALA A 61 -2.06 4.21 -0.10
C ALA A 61 -1.89 2.68 -0.10
N GLY A 62 -0.78 2.16 -0.65
CA GLY A 62 -0.53 0.73 -0.80
C GLY A 62 -1.41 0.07 -1.88
N GLY A 63 -2.01 0.86 -2.76
CA GLY A 63 -2.83 0.36 -3.86
C GLY A 63 -1.96 -0.08 -5.04
N VAL A 64 -2.28 -1.24 -5.62
CA VAL A 64 -1.62 -1.79 -6.81
C VAL A 64 -2.63 -1.82 -7.95
N ARG A 65 -2.26 -1.30 -9.12
CA ARG A 65 -3.06 -1.37 -10.36
C ARG A 65 -2.16 -1.62 -11.56
N ILE A 66 -2.15 -2.87 -12.00
CA ILE A 66 -1.45 -3.32 -13.21
C ILE A 66 -2.50 -3.59 -14.29
N GLY A 67 -2.37 -2.96 -15.46
CA GLY A 67 -3.26 -3.20 -16.62
C GLY A 67 -4.71 -2.75 -16.47
N ALA A 68 -5.02 -1.89 -15.49
CA ALA A 68 -6.38 -1.39 -15.29
C ALA A 68 -6.81 -0.45 -16.43
N ASN A 69 -8.07 -0.58 -16.88
CA ASN A 69 -8.64 0.29 -17.90
C ASN A 69 -8.59 1.76 -17.43
N ARG A 70 -7.78 2.58 -18.11
CA ARG A 70 -7.60 4.03 -17.82
C ARG A 70 -8.91 4.82 -17.88
N ASN A 71 -9.91 4.31 -18.60
CA ASN A 71 -11.22 4.93 -18.73
C ASN A 71 -12.24 4.55 -17.65
N ALA A 72 -11.89 3.66 -16.73
CA ALA A 72 -12.78 3.25 -15.65
C ALA A 72 -12.53 4.10 -14.38
N GLU A 73 -13.46 5.02 -14.10
CA GLU A 73 -13.56 5.61 -12.77
C GLU A 73 -14.12 4.56 -11.82
N LYS A 74 -13.42 4.29 -10.72
CA LYS A 74 -13.93 3.42 -9.65
C LYS A 74 -14.04 4.20 -8.37
N ALA A 75 -15.12 4.00 -7.63
CA ALA A 75 -15.26 4.52 -6.28
C ALA A 75 -15.06 3.40 -5.25
N THR A 76 -14.41 3.71 -4.14
CA THR A 76 -14.24 2.81 -3.00
C THR A 76 -14.51 3.56 -1.69
N LEU A 77 -14.75 2.82 -0.61
CA LEU A 77 -14.80 3.39 0.73
C LEU A 77 -13.39 3.43 1.30
N GLY A 78 -12.94 4.60 1.71
CA GLY A 78 -11.61 4.78 2.31
C GLY A 78 -11.61 5.88 3.37
N ARG A 79 -10.59 5.85 4.23
CA ARG A 79 -10.39 6.91 5.21
C ARG A 79 -9.61 8.04 4.55
N CYS A 80 -10.19 9.24 4.56
CA CYS A 80 -9.51 10.44 4.08
C CYS A 80 -8.63 11.02 5.20
N SER A 81 -7.37 11.37 4.89
CA SER A 81 -6.42 12.00 5.82
C SER A 81 -6.91 13.37 6.30
N THR A 82 -7.43 14.19 5.39
CA THR A 82 -7.95 15.55 5.68
C THR A 82 -9.24 15.49 6.50
N CYS A 83 -10.23 14.72 6.05
CA CYS A 83 -11.53 14.62 6.72
C CYS A 83 -11.50 13.75 7.99
N ARG A 84 -10.45 12.92 8.17
CA ARG A 84 -10.27 11.92 9.24
C ARG A 84 -11.44 10.93 9.42
N LYS A 85 -12.35 10.85 8.45
CA LYS A 85 -13.59 10.05 8.44
C LYS A 85 -13.63 9.14 7.21
N MET A 86 -14.45 8.08 7.27
CA MET A 86 -14.76 7.23 6.12
C MET A 86 -15.51 8.04 5.07
N ARG A 87 -15.00 8.02 3.84
CA ARG A 87 -15.55 8.75 2.70
C ARG A 87 -15.47 7.88 1.45
N ILE A 88 -16.29 8.25 0.47
CA ILE A 88 -16.16 7.73 -0.88
C ILE A 88 -14.90 8.35 -1.48
N ILE A 89 -13.97 7.50 -1.86
CA ILE A 89 -12.71 7.84 -2.51
C ILE A 89 -12.81 7.36 -3.96
N GLN A 90 -12.63 8.27 -4.91
CA GLN A 90 -12.60 7.98 -6.33
C GLN A 90 -11.18 7.64 -6.75
N ILE A 91 -11.03 6.60 -7.55
CA ILE A 91 -9.77 6.18 -8.16
C ILE A 91 -9.80 6.68 -9.60
N ILE A 92 -8.96 7.66 -9.89
CA ILE A 92 -8.96 8.43 -11.13
C ILE A 92 -7.56 8.35 -11.75
N HIS A 93 -7.48 8.26 -13.07
CA HIS A 93 -6.23 8.32 -13.81
C HIS A 93 -5.87 9.79 -14.13
N GLU A 94 -4.59 10.13 -14.18
CA GLU A 94 -4.07 11.49 -14.41
C GLU A 94 -4.70 12.24 -15.59
N ASP A 95 -4.94 11.53 -16.68
CA ASP A 95 -5.59 12.05 -17.88
C ASP A 95 -6.96 12.67 -17.62
N ARG A 96 -7.63 12.26 -16.53
CA ARG A 96 -8.96 12.74 -16.13
C ARG A 96 -8.96 13.76 -15.00
N LEU A 97 -7.80 14.08 -14.42
CA LEU A 97 -7.72 15.20 -13.49
C LEU A 97 -7.92 16.51 -14.26
N SER A 98 -8.65 17.44 -13.65
CA SER A 98 -8.79 18.80 -14.19
C SER A 98 -7.41 19.49 -14.24
N PRO A 99 -7.23 20.51 -15.10
CA PRO A 99 -5.97 21.25 -15.18
C PRO A 99 -5.51 21.81 -13.83
N GLN A 100 -6.45 22.24 -12.98
CA GLN A 100 -6.17 22.76 -11.64
C GLN A 100 -5.67 21.66 -10.69
N GLU A 101 -6.31 20.49 -10.73
CA GLU A 101 -5.90 19.33 -9.94
C GLU A 101 -4.53 18.80 -10.39
N ARG A 102 -4.22 18.87 -11.68
CA ARG A 102 -2.90 18.51 -12.24
C ARG A 102 -1.81 19.51 -11.83
N ALA A 103 -2.10 20.81 -11.88
CA ALA A 103 -1.18 21.85 -11.43
C ALA A 103 -0.85 21.71 -9.94
N GLY A 104 -1.87 21.53 -9.08
CA GLY A 104 -1.66 21.34 -7.64
C GLY A 104 -0.97 20.03 -7.27
N LEU A 105 -0.83 19.08 -8.20
CA LEU A 105 -0.05 17.87 -8.01
C LEU A 105 1.43 18.08 -8.36
N ALA A 106 1.72 18.89 -9.39
CA ALA A 106 3.08 19.28 -9.73
C ALA A 106 3.72 20.06 -8.57
N ASP A 107 2.94 20.94 -7.93
CA ASP A 107 3.38 21.71 -6.76
C ASP A 107 3.62 20.85 -5.51
N ALA A 108 2.98 19.67 -5.42
CA ALA A 108 3.17 18.73 -4.32
C ALA A 108 4.33 17.74 -4.54
N GLY A 109 4.91 17.72 -5.75
CA GLY A 109 6.04 16.87 -6.13
C GLY A 109 7.42 17.41 -5.73
N ASP A 110 7.48 18.66 -5.26
CA ASP A 110 8.70 19.37 -4.89
C ASP A 110 8.99 19.40 -3.38
N ASP A 111 8.36 18.53 -2.59
CA ASP A 111 8.76 18.27 -1.20
C ASP A 111 9.65 17.00 -1.11
N PRO A 112 10.98 17.09 -1.32
CA PRO A 112 11.89 16.14 -0.70
C PRO A 112 11.90 16.44 0.80
N GLU A 113 11.92 15.41 1.64
CA GLU A 113 12.08 15.47 3.11
C GLU A 113 10.81 15.66 3.96
N ALA A 114 10.28 14.53 4.43
CA ALA A 114 9.96 14.33 5.85
C ALA A 114 9.97 12.84 6.22
#